data_AF-A0A7V9H3R6-F1
#
_entry.id   AF-A0A7V9H3R6-F1
#
_cell.length_a   1.000
_cell.length_b   1.000
_cell.length_c   1.000
_cell.angle_alpha   90.00
_cell.angle_beta   90.00
_cell.angle_gamma   90.00
#
_symmetry.space_group_name_H-M   'P 1'
#
loop_
_entity.id
_entity.type
_entity.pdbx_description
1 polymer ?
#
loop_
_entity_poly.entity_id
_entity_poly.type
_entity_poly.pdbx_seq_one_letter_code
_entity_poly.pdbx_strand_id
1 'polypeptide(L)' 'MLRWEHPESGLLVPDDFLAVAGQTGLIAAIDDWVLGEACRQGGAWQRARVG' A
#
# COMPACT_ATOMS: atom_id res chain seq x y z
N MET A 1 2.10 6.49 3.47
CA MET A 1 3.23 5.57 3.71
C MET A 1 2.66 4.17 3.67
N LEU A 2 3.21 3.28 2.84
CA LEU A 2 2.76 1.89 2.74
C LEU A 2 3.17 1.15 4.02
N ARG A 3 2.23 0.41 4.59
CA ARG A 3 2.37 -0.35 5.83
C ARG A 3 1.67 -1.67 5.64
N TRP A 4 2.37 -2.77 5.87
CA TRP A 4 1.84 -4.10 5.70
C TRP A 4 1.78 -4.81 7.05
N GLU A 5 0.57 -5.14 7.51
CA GLU A 5 0.39 -6.01 8.67
C GLU A 5 0.56 -7.48 8.23
N HIS A 6 1.79 -7.98 8.36
CA HIS A 6 2.11 -9.37 8.07
C HIS A 6 1.62 -10.26 9.23
N PRO A 7 0.92 -11.38 8.94
CA PRO A 7 0.32 -12.23 9.98
C PRO A 7 1.32 -12.78 10.99
N GLU A 8 2.57 -13.02 10.56
CA GLU A 8 3.62 -13.58 11.42
C GLU A 8 4.65 -12.54 11.86
N SER A 9 4.93 -11.55 11.01
CA SER A 9 6.04 -10.60 11.20
C SER A 9 5.59 -9.26 11.78
N GLY A 10 4.28 -9.07 11.95
CA GLY A 10 3.70 -7.83 12.41
C GLY A 10 3.80 -6.72 11.36
N LEU A 11 3.93 -5.48 11.82
CA LEU A 11 3.94 -4.31 10.95
C LEU A 11 5.27 -4.20 10.19
N LEU A 12 5.22 -4.33 8.86
CA LEU A 12 6.34 -4.13 7.96
C LEU A 12 6.26 -2.76 7.26
N VAL A 13 7.40 -2.09 7.19
CA VAL A 13 7.60 -0.87 6.40
C VAL A 13 8.16 -1.21 5.02
N PRO A 14 8.13 -0.29 4.04
CA PRO A 14 8.53 -0.59 2.67
C PRO A 14 9.93 -1.20 2.56
N ASP A 15 10.89 -0.68 3.34
CA ASP A 15 12.27 -1.16 3.32
C ASP A 15 12.40 -2.65 3.69
N ASP A 16 11.44 -3.21 4.44
CA ASP A 16 11.45 -4.62 4.85
C ASP A 16 11.11 -5.57 3.69
N PHE A 17 10.37 -5.12 2.67
CA PHE A 17 9.88 -6.00 1.60
C PHE A 17 10.17 -5.50 0.17
N LEU A 18 10.58 -4.24 -0.02
CA LEU A 18 10.86 -3.67 -1.34
C LEU A 18 11.97 -4.42 -2.08
N ALA A 19 13.01 -4.88 -1.36
CA ALA A 19 14.08 -5.66 -1.96
C ALA A 19 13.57 -6.97 -2.57
N VAL A 20 12.71 -7.69 -1.83
CA VAL A 20 12.07 -8.93 -2.30
C VAL A 20 11.15 -8.63 -3.47
N ALA A 21 10.30 -7.62 -3.35
CA ALA A 21 9.38 -7.23 -4.42
C ALA A 21 10.12 -6.85 -5.71
N GLY A 22 11.30 -6.22 -5.61
CA GLY A 22 12.17 -5.95 -6.76
C GLY A 22 12.69 -7.23 -7.42
N GLN A 23 13.18 -8.18 -6.62
CA GLN A 23 13.72 -9.45 -7.12
C GLN A 23 12.64 -10.35 -7.74
N THR A 24 11.40 -10.26 -7.26
CA THR A 24 10.26 -11.06 -7.77
C THR A 24 9.47 -10.35 -8.87
N GLY A 25 9.85 -9.12 -9.25
CA GLY A 25 9.12 -8.33 -10.25
C GLY A 25 7.74 -7.84 -9.80
N LEU A 26 7.48 -7.79 -8.49
CA LEU A 26 6.19 -7.38 -7.91
C LEU A 26 6.04 -5.85 -7.76
N ILE A 27 7.12 -5.07 -7.94
CA ILE A 27 7.08 -3.60 -7.74
C ILE A 27 5.95 -2.95 -8.53
N ALA A 28 5.84 -3.22 -9.84
CA ALA A 28 4.81 -2.61 -10.67
C ALA A 28 3.37 -2.94 -10.19
N ALA A 29 3.14 -4.19 -9.76
CA ALA A 29 1.83 -4.60 -9.23
C ALA A 29 1.52 -3.92 -7.89
N ILE A 30 2.54 -3.72 -7.04
CA ILE A 30 2.40 -2.96 -5.78
C ILE A 30 2.09 -1.50 -6.09
N ASP A 31 2.78 -0.89 -7.04
CA ASP A 31 2.57 0.52 -7.43
C ASP A 31 1.14 0.75 -7.92
N ASP A 32 0.65 -0.10 -8.83
CA ASP A 32 -0.73 -0.02 -9.35
C ASP A 32 -1.76 -0.15 -8.22
N TRP A 33 -1.54 -1.09 -7.30
CA TRP A 33 -2.42 -1.28 -6.15
C TRP A 33 -2.40 -0.06 -5.20
N VAL A 34 -1.22 0.47 -4.88
CA VAL A 34 -1.06 1.64 -4.00
C VAL A 34 -1.76 2.86 -4.59
N LEU A 35 -1.63 3.08 -5.90
CA LEU A 35 -2.28 4.20 -6.58
C LEU A 35 -3.80 4.07 -6.52
N GLY A 36 -4.34 2.88 -6.83
CA GLY A 36 -5.77 2.61 -6.74
C GLY A 36 -6.32 2.82 -5.32
N GLU A 37 -5.58 2.33 -4.32
CA GLU A 37 -5.94 2.46 -2.91
C GLU A 37 -5.94 3.93 -2.45
N ALA A 38 -4.91 4.69 -2.82
CA ALA A 38 -4.81 6.12 -2.50
C ALA A 38 -5.99 6.91 -3.08
N CYS A 39 -6.36 6.65 -4.34
CA CYS A 39 -7.53 7.26 -4.98
C CYS A 39 -8.83 6.88 -4.25
N ARG A 40 -9.00 5.60 -3.88
CA ARG A 40 -10.18 5.11 -3.17
C ARG A 40 -10.34 5.79 -1.80
N GLN A 41 -9.26 5.83 -1.01
CA GLN A 41 -9.26 6.48 0.30
C GLN A 41 -9.49 7.98 0.18
N GLY A 42 -8.83 8.64 -0.78
CA GLY A 42 -9.03 10.05 -1.07
C GLY A 42 -10.50 10.38 -1.38
N GLY A 43 -11.14 9.58 -2.23
CA GLY A 43 -12.58 9.72 -2.52
C GLY A 43 -13.46 9.48 -1.30
N ALA A 44 -13.12 8.52 -0.44
CA ALA A 44 -13.83 8.28 0.81
C ALA A 44 -13.72 9.48 1.78
N TRP A 45 -12.53 10.08 1.92
CA TRP A 45 -12.34 11.27 2.73
C TRP A 45 -13.11 12.47 2.20
N GLN A 46 -13.15 12.67 0.88
CA GLN A 46 -13.94 13.74 0.28
C GLN A 46 -15.43 13.58 0.62
N ARG A 47 -15.99 12.38 0.48
CA ARG A 47 -17.38 12.11 0.86
C ARG A 47 -17.64 12.31 2.36
N ALA A 48 -16.74 11.83 3.21
CA ALA A 48 -16.86 11.97 4.66
C ALA A 48 -16.76 13.43 5.15
N ARG A 49 -16.12 14.32 4.36
CA ARG A 49 -16.05 15.76 4.64
C ARG A 49 -17.29 16.55 4.20
N VAL A 50 -18.20 15.93 3.46
CA VAL A 50 -19.45 16.56 2.95
C VAL A 50 -20.68 16.11 3.76
N GLY A 51 -20.46 15.57 4.97
CA GLY A 51 -21.52 15.16 5.91
C GLY A 51 -21.45 15.93 7.23
#